data_AF-A0A0K1Q6B0-F1
#
_entry.id   AF-A0A0K1Q6B0-F1
#
_cell.length_a   1.000
_cell.length_b   1.000
_cell.length_c   1.000
_cell.angle_alpha   90.00
_cell.angle_beta   90.00
_cell.angle_gamma   90.00
#
_symmetry.space_group_name_H-M   'P 1'
#
loop_
_entity.id
_entity.type
_entity.pdbx_description
1 polymer ?
#
loop_
_entity_poly.entity_id
_entity_poly.type
_entity_poly.pdbx_seq_one_letter_code
_entity_poly.pdbx_strand_id
1 'polypeptide(L)'
;MMKKFFALASISAVAGVIAAGAMVGCSSDTTNSETTDAGETTDAAKPDSGKGKDGGGVDAQPEPTIEEKTVGKECTTNADCEVANAVGDNGCSMGGFKGGDLFGTPVCIQEACTPAGANDTLDKAFCDDGPGFCLPNSASTGICLPLCVYGSDKIEDPGCAGGNKCQAYYIGSDSSGTVAVGFCSWACQADTDCKGTPGQKCQKETGMCLTAPTAYTKKLGDSCADPSTSTPSTECECNTVGGTSADKLKGVCSHQCITGAAGDAVCAAAGTDTAGWKCTTKLPTKDSKGNAAFTKQIDNVAGTCALPCKVAADCTALSTSLGLSTPMTCEEFAGGSFCQLP
;
A
#
# COMPACT_ATOMS: atom_id res chain seq x y z
N MET A 1 8.21 60.14 -20.94
CA MET A 1 9.07 59.84 -19.77
C MET A 1 8.54 58.57 -19.11
N MET A 2 9.15 57.43 -19.42
CA MET A 2 8.80 56.12 -18.87
C MET A 2 9.68 55.82 -17.65
N LYS A 3 9.09 55.49 -16.51
CA LYS A 3 9.80 54.91 -15.36
C LYS A 3 9.52 53.42 -15.33
N LYS A 4 10.57 52.61 -15.51
CA LYS A 4 10.58 51.16 -15.32
C LYS A 4 10.75 50.87 -13.83
N PHE A 5 9.93 49.98 -13.26
CA PHE A 5 10.19 49.33 -11.99
C PHE A 5 10.71 47.92 -12.25
N PHE A 6 11.91 47.63 -11.73
CA PHE A 6 12.46 46.28 -11.60
C PHE A 6 12.04 45.75 -10.22
N ALA A 7 11.41 44.58 -10.18
CA ALA A 7 11.24 43.80 -8.96
C ALA A 7 12.04 42.50 -9.12
N LEU A 8 13.04 42.31 -8.24
CA LEU A 8 13.77 41.06 -8.08
C LEU A 8 12.84 40.03 -7.42
N ALA A 9 12.65 38.88 -8.05
CA ALA A 9 12.09 37.70 -7.42
C ALA A 9 13.24 36.80 -6.93
N SER A 10 13.37 36.70 -5.61
CA SER A 10 14.20 35.74 -4.91
C SER A 10 13.55 34.35 -4.96
N ILE A 11 14.21 33.41 -5.63
CA ILE A 11 13.83 31.98 -5.69
C ILE A 11 14.46 31.29 -4.49
N SER A 12 13.64 30.95 -3.49
CA SER A 12 14.03 30.00 -2.45
C SER A 12 13.66 28.60 -2.92
N ALA A 13 14.65 27.83 -3.34
CA ALA A 13 14.49 26.41 -3.62
C ALA A 13 14.39 25.64 -2.31
N VAL A 14 13.26 24.98 -2.07
CA VAL A 14 13.12 23.94 -1.03
C VAL A 14 12.95 22.62 -1.77
N ALA A 15 13.99 21.80 -1.71
CA ALA A 15 13.99 20.44 -2.23
C ALA A 15 13.21 19.53 -1.27
N GLY A 16 12.17 18.89 -1.77
CA GLY A 16 11.39 17.87 -1.05
C GLY A 16 11.26 16.63 -1.92
N VAL A 17 11.99 15.57 -1.57
CA VAL A 17 12.01 14.27 -2.24
C VAL A 17 10.85 13.44 -1.70
N ILE A 18 9.96 12.95 -2.58
CA ILE A 18 9.00 11.88 -2.26
C ILE A 18 9.05 10.86 -3.40
N ALA A 19 9.53 9.67 -3.08
CA ALA A 19 9.41 8.48 -3.91
C ALA A 19 8.42 7.54 -3.21
N ALA A 20 7.21 7.46 -3.74
CA ALA A 20 6.29 6.37 -3.52
C ALA A 20 5.95 5.87 -4.93
N GLY A 21 6.63 4.81 -5.37
CA GLY A 21 6.50 4.30 -6.72
C GLY A 21 6.51 2.77 -6.69
N ALA A 22 5.48 2.21 -7.31
CA ALA A 22 5.36 0.83 -7.80
C ALA A 22 5.94 -0.28 -6.90
N MET A 23 5.05 -0.95 -6.15
CA MET A 23 5.36 -2.23 -5.51
C MET A 23 5.42 -3.35 -6.56
N VAL A 24 6.57 -3.46 -7.22
CA VAL A 24 6.93 -4.59 -8.08
C VAL A 24 7.58 -5.66 -7.20
N GLY A 25 6.88 -6.77 -6.97
CA GLY A 25 7.44 -7.95 -6.33
C GLY A 25 8.55 -8.56 -7.18
N CYS A 26 9.78 -8.57 -6.67
CA CYS A 26 10.94 -9.09 -7.39
C CYS A 26 11.38 -10.43 -6.80
N SER A 27 11.37 -11.45 -7.66
CA SER A 27 11.79 -12.83 -7.41
C SER A 27 13.33 -12.94 -7.34
N SER A 28 13.80 -13.84 -6.47
CA SER A 28 15.16 -14.06 -5.99
C SER A 28 16.20 -14.51 -7.04
N ASP A 29 17.48 -14.22 -6.75
CA ASP A 29 18.63 -15.04 -7.17
C ASP A 29 19.60 -15.28 -6.00
N THR A 30 19.87 -16.56 -5.76
CA THR A 30 20.83 -17.13 -4.82
C THR A 30 22.29 -16.87 -5.23
N THR A 31 23.15 -16.51 -4.27
CA THR A 31 24.59 -16.77 -4.39
C THR A 31 25.19 -17.18 -3.04
N ASN A 32 25.90 -18.31 -3.09
CA ASN A 32 26.63 -18.93 -1.99
C ASN A 32 27.58 -17.97 -1.28
N SER A 33 27.65 -18.06 0.05
CA SER A 33 28.94 -17.91 0.72
C SER A 33 29.01 -18.81 1.94
N GLU A 34 29.91 -19.78 1.86
CA GLU A 34 30.38 -20.62 2.95
C GLU A 34 31.01 -19.73 4.03
N THR A 35 30.74 -20.00 5.32
CA THR A 35 31.78 -20.04 6.35
C THR A 35 31.23 -20.67 7.63
N THR A 36 31.73 -21.88 7.90
CA THR A 36 31.77 -22.55 9.20
C THR A 36 32.93 -21.93 10.01
N ASP A 37 32.76 -21.61 11.29
CA ASP A 37 33.50 -22.31 12.35
C ASP A 37 32.96 -22.01 13.75
N ALA A 38 33.05 -23.04 14.58
CA ALA A 38 32.51 -23.16 15.92
C ALA A 38 33.43 -22.52 16.98
N GLY A 39 32.82 -21.99 18.04
CA GLY A 39 33.49 -21.58 19.27
C GLY A 39 32.78 -22.17 20.48
N GLU A 40 33.28 -23.32 20.91
CA GLU A 40 32.85 -24.14 22.04
C GLU A 40 33.45 -23.62 23.37
N THR A 41 32.61 -23.55 24.43
CA THR A 41 32.81 -23.73 25.90
C THR A 41 34.11 -23.20 26.59
N THR A 42 34.27 -23.00 27.91
CA THR A 42 33.66 -23.36 29.20
C THR A 42 33.97 -22.23 30.20
N ASP A 43 33.22 -22.11 31.30
CA ASP A 43 33.81 -22.29 32.65
C ASP A 43 32.78 -22.13 33.77
N ALA A 44 32.85 -23.09 34.70
CA ALA A 44 32.03 -23.21 35.88
C ALA A 44 32.74 -22.63 37.12
N ALA A 45 31.98 -22.06 38.05
CA ALA A 45 32.37 -22.00 39.46
C ALA A 45 31.16 -22.03 40.40
N LYS A 46 31.40 -22.63 41.56
CA LYS A 46 30.50 -23.27 42.53
C LYS A 46 29.71 -22.30 43.48
N PRO A 47 28.79 -22.83 44.30
CA PRO A 47 27.80 -22.08 45.07
C PRO A 47 28.30 -21.67 46.46
N ASP A 48 27.62 -20.71 47.08
CA ASP A 48 27.62 -20.57 48.54
C ASP A 48 26.28 -20.06 49.10
N SER A 49 26.07 -20.38 50.36
CA SER A 49 24.83 -20.55 51.08
C SER A 49 24.44 -19.28 51.85
N GLY A 50 23.16 -18.91 51.89
CA GLY A 50 22.70 -17.81 52.73
C GLY A 50 21.19 -17.80 52.97
N LYS A 51 20.79 -18.22 54.18
CA LYS A 51 19.43 -18.05 54.74
C LYS A 51 19.01 -16.57 54.75
N GLY A 52 17.78 -16.27 54.35
CA GLY A 52 17.21 -14.94 54.55
C GLY A 52 15.73 -14.80 54.16
N LYS A 53 14.87 -14.94 55.16
CA LYS A 53 13.54 -14.31 55.36
C LYS A 53 12.43 -14.59 54.35
N ASP A 54 11.39 -15.22 54.90
CA ASP A 54 10.00 -15.14 54.48
C ASP A 54 9.59 -13.67 54.28
N GLY A 55 9.62 -13.23 53.03
CA GLY A 55 8.89 -12.08 52.55
C GLY A 55 7.88 -12.60 51.55
N GLY A 56 6.59 -12.50 51.88
CA GLY A 56 5.52 -12.74 50.93
C GLY A 56 5.69 -11.81 49.74
N GLY A 57 6.30 -12.32 48.68
CA GLY A 57 6.22 -11.75 47.36
C GLY A 57 4.77 -11.88 46.96
N VAL A 58 4.04 -10.76 46.99
CA VAL A 58 2.93 -10.58 46.06
C VAL A 58 3.50 -10.93 44.70
N ASP A 59 3.06 -12.05 44.13
CA ASP A 59 3.28 -12.34 42.73
C ASP A 59 2.91 -11.05 42.01
N ALA A 60 3.91 -10.41 41.40
CA ALA A 60 3.66 -9.31 40.50
C ALA A 60 2.76 -9.93 39.44
N GLN A 61 1.46 -9.65 39.58
CA GLN A 61 0.48 -9.95 38.57
C GLN A 61 1.11 -9.47 37.28
N PRO A 62 1.26 -10.32 36.23
CA PRO A 62 1.75 -9.86 34.96
C PRO A 62 0.97 -8.58 34.66
N GLU A 63 1.68 -7.46 34.49
CA GLU A 63 1.00 -6.25 34.07
C GLU A 63 0.13 -6.63 32.89
N PRO A 64 -1.16 -6.25 32.88
CA PRO A 64 -2.01 -6.58 31.75
C PRO A 64 -1.28 -6.09 30.51
N THR A 65 -0.86 -7.01 29.65
CA THR A 65 -0.36 -6.69 28.32
C THR A 65 -1.45 -5.82 27.71
N ILE A 66 -1.16 -4.53 27.56
CA ILE A 66 -2.07 -3.57 26.96
C ILE A 66 -2.15 -4.01 25.50
N GLU A 67 -3.15 -4.84 25.18
CA GLU A 67 -3.40 -5.27 23.81
C GLU A 67 -3.56 -4.02 22.94
N GLU A 68 -2.75 -3.93 21.90
CA GLU A 68 -2.70 -2.80 20.97
C GLU A 68 -4.02 -2.68 20.21
N LYS A 69 -4.97 -1.96 20.80
CA LYS A 69 -6.37 -1.90 20.34
C LYS A 69 -6.71 -0.64 19.56
N THR A 70 -5.72 0.17 19.19
CA THR A 70 -5.98 1.48 18.59
C THR A 70 -5.73 1.56 17.10
N VAL A 71 -4.94 0.67 16.49
CA VAL A 71 -4.75 0.63 15.03
C VAL A 71 -6.12 0.66 14.33
N GLY A 72 -6.32 1.64 13.45
CA GLY A 72 -7.58 1.85 12.73
C GLY A 72 -8.63 2.74 13.40
N LYS A 73 -8.45 3.12 14.66
CA LYS A 73 -9.31 4.14 15.29
C LYS A 73 -9.03 5.51 14.68
N GLU A 74 -10.09 6.29 14.47
CA GLU A 74 -9.93 7.70 14.08
C GLU A 74 -9.12 8.46 15.14
N CYS A 75 -8.25 9.34 14.69
CA CYS A 75 -7.41 10.15 15.57
C CYS A 75 -7.34 11.59 15.07
N THR A 76 -7.06 12.52 15.98
CA THR A 76 -6.73 13.91 15.66
C THR A 76 -5.30 14.24 16.08
N THR A 77 -4.78 13.54 17.10
CA THR A 77 -3.44 13.70 17.65
C THR A 77 -2.87 12.34 18.03
N ASN A 78 -1.55 12.26 18.20
CA ASN A 78 -0.91 11.03 18.70
C ASN A 78 -1.42 10.61 20.08
N ALA A 79 -1.97 11.53 20.88
CA ALA A 79 -2.53 11.20 22.19
C ALA A 79 -3.83 10.37 22.10
N ASP A 80 -4.49 10.37 20.94
CA ASP A 80 -5.67 9.53 20.69
C ASP A 80 -5.29 8.06 20.41
N CYS A 81 -4.01 7.83 20.14
CA CYS A 81 -3.44 6.53 19.84
C CYS A 81 -2.69 6.02 21.08
N GLU A 82 -3.28 5.04 21.77
CA GLU A 82 -2.67 4.46 22.98
C GLU A 82 -1.23 4.00 22.70
N VAL A 83 -0.33 4.46 23.56
CA VAL A 83 1.12 4.25 23.49
C VAL A 83 1.42 2.88 24.10
N ALA A 84 1.86 1.92 23.29
CA ALA A 84 2.53 0.73 23.81
C ALA A 84 3.80 1.22 24.49
N ASN A 85 4.10 0.88 25.75
CA ASN A 85 5.27 1.44 26.44
C ASN A 85 6.64 0.89 25.91
N ALA A 86 6.80 0.68 24.60
CA ALA A 86 7.98 0.16 23.92
C ALA A 86 8.05 0.62 22.45
N VAL A 87 9.22 0.46 21.82
CA VAL A 87 9.48 0.76 20.39
C VAL A 87 8.37 0.19 19.50
N GLY A 88 7.50 1.05 18.92
CA GLY A 88 6.28 0.60 18.23
C GLY A 88 5.04 1.47 18.47
N ASP A 89 5.16 2.56 19.24
CA ASP A 89 4.08 3.51 19.56
C ASP A 89 3.14 3.81 18.39
N ASN A 90 1.85 3.53 18.61
CA ASN A 90 0.82 3.94 17.67
C ASN A 90 0.83 5.47 17.53
N GLY A 91 1.02 5.95 16.30
CA GLY A 91 0.94 7.36 15.94
C GLY A 91 -0.34 7.64 15.18
N CYS A 92 -0.81 8.89 15.24
CA CYS A 92 -1.87 9.32 14.35
C CYS A 92 -1.30 9.46 12.92
N SER A 93 -2.00 8.95 11.90
CA SER A 93 -1.51 8.94 10.50
C SER A 93 -1.11 10.31 9.97
N MET A 94 -1.64 11.40 10.56
CA MET A 94 -1.24 12.76 10.23
C MET A 94 0.26 13.04 10.46
N GLY A 95 0.89 12.35 11.41
CA GLY A 95 2.31 12.46 11.74
C GLY A 95 3.19 11.37 11.11
N GLY A 96 2.62 10.21 10.78
CA GLY A 96 3.39 9.03 10.37
C GLY A 96 3.90 9.02 8.93
N PHE A 97 3.42 9.93 8.07
CA PHE A 97 3.88 10.04 6.69
C PHE A 97 4.59 11.37 6.42
N LYS A 98 5.78 11.29 5.80
CA LYS A 98 6.52 12.47 5.35
C LYS A 98 5.71 13.17 4.25
N GLY A 99 5.16 14.35 4.56
CA GLY A 99 4.34 15.14 3.62
C GLY A 99 2.94 15.50 4.13
N GLY A 100 2.53 14.96 5.29
CA GLY A 100 1.22 15.19 5.91
C GLY A 100 0.33 13.94 5.82
N ASP A 101 -0.93 14.08 6.23
CA ASP A 101 -1.89 12.97 6.30
C ASP A 101 -2.31 12.49 4.90
N LEU A 102 -1.88 11.31 4.48
CA LEU A 102 -2.26 10.78 3.16
C LEU A 102 -3.72 10.30 3.13
N PHE A 103 -4.31 10.08 4.30
CA PHE A 103 -5.62 9.47 4.48
C PHE A 103 -6.75 10.48 4.31
N GLY A 104 -7.92 9.98 3.88
CA GLY A 104 -9.14 10.79 3.88
C GLY A 104 -9.63 11.03 5.30
N THR A 105 -9.42 10.07 6.19
CA THR A 105 -9.72 10.18 7.62
C THR A 105 -8.51 9.70 8.42
N PRO A 106 -7.90 10.55 9.26
CA PRO A 106 -6.74 10.11 10.03
C PRO A 106 -7.08 8.97 10.97
N VAL A 107 -6.17 8.01 11.06
CA VAL A 107 -6.30 6.82 11.90
C VAL A 107 -5.02 6.53 12.64
N CYS A 108 -5.10 5.83 13.77
CA CYS A 108 -3.92 5.31 14.44
C CYS A 108 -3.27 4.20 13.62
N ILE A 109 -1.94 4.27 13.48
CA ILE A 109 -1.07 3.34 12.75
C ILE A 109 0.18 3.08 13.58
N GLN A 110 0.92 2.00 13.28
CA GLN A 110 2.28 1.83 13.82
C GLN A 110 3.29 2.14 12.73
N GLU A 111 4.25 3.01 13.03
CA GLU A 111 5.24 3.47 12.05
C GLU A 111 6.27 2.38 11.68
N ALA A 112 6.30 1.28 12.43
CA ALA A 112 7.19 0.17 12.21
C ALA A 112 6.46 -1.17 12.41
N CYS A 113 6.73 -2.09 11.51
CA CYS A 113 6.45 -3.52 11.65
C CYS A 113 7.42 -4.28 10.73
N THR A 114 7.54 -5.58 10.95
CA THR A 114 8.36 -6.47 10.12
C THR A 114 7.49 -7.10 9.03
N PRO A 115 7.71 -6.77 7.74
CA PRO A 115 6.88 -7.32 6.67
C PRO A 115 7.17 -8.81 6.45
N ALA A 116 6.13 -9.57 6.08
CA ALA A 116 6.28 -10.94 5.59
C ALA A 116 7.24 -11.01 4.40
N GLY A 117 8.16 -11.97 4.44
CA GLY A 117 8.93 -12.39 3.29
C GLY A 117 8.07 -13.10 2.24
N ALA A 118 8.60 -13.24 1.02
CA ALA A 118 7.87 -13.82 -0.11
C ALA A 118 7.37 -15.26 0.13
N ASN A 119 8.00 -16.00 1.05
CA ASN A 119 7.68 -17.39 1.37
C ASN A 119 7.01 -17.55 2.75
N ASP A 120 6.72 -16.45 3.43
CA ASP A 120 6.13 -16.51 4.75
C ASP A 120 4.63 -16.80 4.69
N THR A 121 4.12 -17.33 5.79
CA THR A 121 2.70 -17.60 5.99
C THR A 121 1.93 -16.31 6.23
N LEU A 122 0.61 -16.34 6.00
CA LEU A 122 -0.26 -15.16 6.10
C LEU A 122 -0.20 -14.47 7.48
N ASP A 123 0.01 -15.23 8.56
CA ASP A 123 0.16 -14.67 9.92
C ASP A 123 1.34 -13.71 10.05
N LYS A 124 2.38 -13.87 9.23
CA LYS A 124 3.53 -12.95 9.19
C LYS A 124 3.25 -11.65 8.44
N ALA A 125 2.12 -11.57 7.73
CA ALA A 125 1.70 -10.34 7.06
C ALA A 125 0.96 -9.39 8.02
N PHE A 126 0.66 -9.83 9.24
CA PHE A 126 0.08 -8.99 10.28
C PHE A 126 1.15 -8.20 11.05
N CYS A 127 0.72 -7.24 11.86
CA CYS A 127 1.63 -6.43 12.65
C CYS A 127 2.22 -7.24 13.82
N ASP A 128 3.45 -6.88 14.22
CA ASP A 128 4.27 -7.69 15.14
C ASP A 128 3.59 -7.93 16.51
N ASP A 129 2.82 -6.95 17.00
CA ASP A 129 2.23 -6.94 18.34
C ASP A 129 0.70 -6.74 18.39
N GLY A 130 -0.01 -6.81 17.25
CA GLY A 130 -1.44 -6.47 17.23
C GLY A 130 -2.23 -6.70 15.94
N PRO A 131 -3.54 -6.36 15.96
CA PRO A 131 -4.41 -6.43 14.80
C PRO A 131 -4.02 -5.35 13.78
N GLY A 132 -3.64 -5.78 12.58
CA GLY A 132 -3.27 -4.88 11.50
C GLY A 132 -2.60 -5.63 10.36
N PHE A 133 -2.36 -4.94 9.25
CA PHE A 133 -1.60 -5.44 8.13
C PHE A 133 -0.27 -4.70 8.04
N CYS A 134 0.84 -5.44 8.02
CA CYS A 134 2.17 -4.85 7.87
C CYS A 134 2.47 -4.57 6.40
N LEU A 135 2.22 -3.33 5.97
CA LEU A 135 2.51 -2.90 4.60
C LEU A 135 4.02 -2.68 4.42
N PRO A 136 4.71 -3.43 3.54
CA PRO A 136 6.15 -3.26 3.35
C PRO A 136 6.48 -1.88 2.77
N ASN A 137 7.45 -1.18 3.35
CA ASN A 137 8.07 0.02 2.77
C ASN A 137 9.54 -0.23 2.37
N SER A 138 10.11 -1.35 2.82
CA SER A 138 11.36 -1.93 2.34
C SER A 138 11.32 -3.46 2.54
N ALA A 139 12.40 -4.16 2.20
CA ALA A 139 12.51 -5.60 2.42
C ALA A 139 12.50 -6.00 3.91
N SER A 140 12.81 -5.08 4.82
CA SER A 140 12.96 -5.37 6.26
C SER A 140 12.12 -4.45 7.15
N THR A 141 11.37 -3.52 6.58
CA THR A 141 10.56 -2.56 7.34
C THR A 141 9.22 -2.35 6.65
N GLY A 142 8.19 -2.14 7.46
CA GLY A 142 6.84 -1.84 7.02
C GLY A 142 6.15 -0.85 7.94
N ILE A 143 4.90 -0.53 7.61
CA ILE A 143 4.00 0.31 8.40
C ILE A 143 2.78 -0.55 8.72
N CYS A 144 2.40 -0.58 9.99
CA CYS A 144 1.18 -1.27 10.40
C CYS A 144 -0.04 -0.41 10.06
N LEU A 145 -0.87 -0.91 9.17
CA LEU A 145 -2.11 -0.27 8.75
C LEU A 145 -3.33 -1.08 9.23
N PRO A 146 -4.52 -0.46 9.32
CA PRO A 146 -5.72 -1.16 9.74
C PRO A 146 -6.04 -2.30 8.77
N LEU A 147 -6.32 -3.49 9.31
CA LEU A 147 -6.55 -4.71 8.55
C LEU A 147 -7.92 -4.71 7.86
N CYS A 148 -7.95 -5.14 6.61
CA CYS A 148 -9.18 -5.54 5.92
C CYS A 148 -9.20 -7.04 5.69
N VAL A 149 -10.34 -7.68 5.93
CA VAL A 149 -10.54 -9.11 5.64
C VAL A 149 -11.62 -9.28 4.58
N TYR A 150 -11.30 -10.06 3.56
CA TYR A 150 -12.19 -10.33 2.44
C TYR A 150 -12.62 -11.80 2.43
N GLY A 151 -13.91 -12.00 2.23
CA GLY A 151 -14.47 -13.27 1.79
C GLY A 151 -14.49 -13.34 0.26
N SER A 152 -14.93 -14.47 -0.29
CA SER A 152 -14.92 -14.74 -1.74
C SER A 152 -15.76 -13.76 -2.60
N ASP A 153 -16.66 -12.98 -1.98
CA ASP A 153 -17.59 -12.11 -2.68
C ASP A 153 -17.96 -10.81 -1.92
N LYS A 154 -17.38 -10.56 -0.75
CA LYS A 154 -17.65 -9.38 0.07
C LYS A 154 -16.49 -9.09 1.03
N ILE A 155 -16.47 -7.89 1.58
CA ILE A 155 -15.64 -7.56 2.74
C ILE A 155 -16.30 -8.18 3.97
N GLU A 156 -15.55 -8.98 4.74
CA GLU A 156 -16.05 -9.56 5.99
C GLU A 156 -15.80 -8.63 7.17
N ASP A 157 -14.64 -7.96 7.18
CA ASP A 157 -14.32 -6.90 8.12
C ASP A 157 -13.66 -5.75 7.37
N PRO A 158 -14.32 -4.60 7.25
CA PRO A 158 -13.74 -3.47 6.56
C PRO A 158 -12.60 -2.83 7.34
N GLY A 159 -12.52 -2.91 8.67
CA GLY A 159 -11.45 -2.30 9.47
C GLY A 159 -11.16 -0.79 9.25
N CYS A 160 -11.86 -0.12 8.32
CA CYS A 160 -11.55 1.22 7.84
C CYS A 160 -12.48 2.25 8.45
N ALA A 161 -11.87 3.29 8.99
CA ALA A 161 -12.61 4.44 9.49
C ALA A 161 -12.87 5.49 8.41
N GLY A 162 -13.99 6.20 8.57
CA GLY A 162 -14.39 7.34 7.75
C GLY A 162 -14.31 7.11 6.23
N GLY A 163 -13.52 7.96 5.56
CA GLY A 163 -13.37 8.00 4.11
C GLY A 163 -12.46 6.93 3.53
N ASN A 164 -11.68 6.23 4.36
CA ASN A 164 -10.70 5.24 3.90
C ASN A 164 -11.40 4.02 3.29
N LYS A 165 -10.69 3.27 2.45
CA LYS A 165 -11.23 2.11 1.75
C LYS A 165 -10.30 0.93 1.88
N CYS A 166 -10.86 -0.26 1.94
CA CYS A 166 -10.05 -1.45 1.90
C CYS A 166 -9.32 -1.56 0.56
N GLN A 167 -8.06 -1.95 0.60
CA GLN A 167 -7.26 -2.30 -0.57
C GLN A 167 -6.74 -3.72 -0.37
N ALA A 168 -7.01 -4.62 -1.32
CA ALA A 168 -6.53 -6.00 -1.23
C ALA A 168 -5.02 -6.02 -1.52
N TYR A 169 -4.25 -6.79 -0.74
CA TYR A 169 -2.80 -6.87 -0.93
C TYR A 169 -2.32 -8.31 -1.00
N TYR A 170 -2.72 -9.15 -0.04
CA TYR A 170 -2.32 -10.53 0.02
C TYR A 170 -3.53 -11.44 -0.24
N ILE A 171 -3.37 -12.40 -1.14
CA ILE A 171 -4.38 -13.42 -1.43
C ILE A 171 -3.76 -14.78 -1.09
N GLY A 172 -4.31 -15.44 -0.09
CA GLY A 172 -3.92 -16.78 0.34
C GLY A 172 -5.11 -17.71 0.46
N SER A 173 -4.83 -18.94 0.89
CA SER A 173 -5.86 -19.92 1.24
C SER A 173 -5.50 -20.61 2.54
N ASP A 174 -6.44 -20.65 3.47
CA ASP A 174 -6.35 -21.38 4.73
C ASP A 174 -7.32 -22.59 4.73
N SER A 175 -7.48 -23.24 5.89
CA SER A 175 -8.42 -24.37 6.05
C SER A 175 -9.90 -24.00 5.92
N SER A 176 -10.22 -22.70 6.01
CA SER A 176 -11.57 -22.14 5.90
C SER A 176 -11.91 -21.70 4.48
N GLY A 177 -10.91 -21.55 3.60
CA GLY A 177 -11.05 -21.22 2.19
C GLY A 177 -10.00 -20.21 1.72
N THR A 178 -10.23 -19.59 0.56
CA THR A 178 -9.41 -18.44 0.16
C THR A 178 -9.71 -17.25 1.06
N VAL A 179 -8.67 -16.69 1.63
CA VAL A 179 -8.70 -15.45 2.42
C VAL A 179 -7.81 -14.45 1.71
N ALA A 180 -8.37 -13.31 1.30
CA ALA A 180 -7.53 -12.15 1.06
C ALA A 180 -7.53 -11.28 2.30
N VAL A 181 -6.35 -10.75 2.61
CA VAL A 181 -6.20 -9.68 3.56
C VAL A 181 -5.65 -8.47 2.84
N GLY A 182 -5.99 -7.32 3.39
CA GLY A 182 -5.55 -6.05 2.87
C GLY A 182 -5.41 -5.05 3.99
N PHE A 183 -5.32 -3.80 3.59
CA PHE A 183 -5.21 -2.70 4.52
C PHE A 183 -6.20 -1.59 4.14
N CYS A 184 -6.47 -0.71 5.09
CA CYS A 184 -7.19 0.52 4.80
C CYS A 184 -6.26 1.50 4.10
N SER A 185 -6.52 1.76 2.82
CA SER A 185 -5.80 2.74 2.02
C SER A 185 -6.51 4.09 2.06
N TRP A 186 -5.73 5.12 1.72
CA TRP A 186 -6.27 6.36 1.21
C TRP A 186 -7.04 6.10 -0.10
N ALA A 187 -8.16 6.78 -0.28
CA ALA A 187 -9.02 6.62 -1.45
C ALA A 187 -9.96 7.84 -1.62
N CYS A 188 -9.44 9.06 -1.50
CA CYS A 188 -10.23 10.26 -1.76
C CYS A 188 -10.71 10.28 -3.22
N GLN A 189 -11.92 10.80 -3.46
CA GLN A 189 -12.45 11.08 -4.80
C GLN A 189 -12.74 12.57 -5.00
N ALA A 190 -12.87 13.32 -3.90
CA ALA A 190 -13.08 14.74 -3.87
C ALA A 190 -12.33 15.39 -2.69
N ASP A 191 -12.08 16.70 -2.79
CA ASP A 191 -11.42 17.48 -1.72
C ASP A 191 -12.16 17.37 -0.38
N THR A 192 -13.49 17.19 -0.41
CA THR A 192 -14.32 17.01 0.80
C THR A 192 -14.05 15.70 1.53
N ASP A 193 -13.39 14.74 0.90
CA ASP A 193 -13.01 13.47 1.53
C ASP A 193 -11.76 13.62 2.38
N CYS A 194 -11.00 14.72 2.23
CA CYS A 194 -9.76 15.00 2.96
C CYS A 194 -10.04 15.72 4.27
N LYS A 195 -10.20 14.94 5.34
CA LYS A 195 -10.55 15.44 6.69
C LYS A 195 -9.36 15.52 7.65
N GLY A 196 -8.16 15.22 7.18
CA GLY A 196 -6.94 15.27 7.98
C GLY A 196 -6.44 16.69 8.20
N THR A 197 -5.31 17.02 7.59
CA THR A 197 -4.70 18.34 7.76
C THR A 197 -5.52 19.42 7.06
N PRO A 198 -5.87 20.55 7.73
CA PRO A 198 -6.60 21.64 7.09
C PRO A 198 -5.94 22.15 5.81
N GLY A 199 -6.72 22.29 4.74
CA GLY A 199 -6.27 22.76 3.44
C GLY A 199 -5.78 21.66 2.49
N GLN A 200 -5.81 20.39 2.91
CA GLN A 200 -5.61 19.26 2.01
C GLN A 200 -6.67 19.20 0.91
N LYS A 201 -6.26 18.65 -0.22
CA LYS A 201 -7.05 18.42 -1.41
C LYS A 201 -6.79 17.02 -1.93
N CYS A 202 -7.74 16.50 -2.68
CA CYS A 202 -7.63 15.16 -3.21
C CYS A 202 -6.74 15.13 -4.47
N GLN A 203 -5.67 14.33 -4.43
CA GLN A 203 -4.97 13.87 -5.63
C GLN A 203 -5.76 12.71 -6.22
N LYS A 204 -6.70 13.02 -7.11
CA LYS A 204 -7.67 12.05 -7.65
C LYS A 204 -7.01 10.82 -8.27
N GLU A 205 -5.88 11.01 -8.94
CA GLU A 205 -5.13 9.95 -9.62
C GLU A 205 -4.55 8.91 -8.66
N THR A 206 -4.20 9.30 -7.44
CA THR A 206 -3.62 8.41 -6.42
C THR A 206 -4.56 8.13 -5.24
N GLY A 207 -5.68 8.83 -5.16
CA GLY A 207 -6.61 8.77 -4.03
C GLY A 207 -6.04 9.36 -2.73
N MET A 208 -4.92 10.09 -2.78
CA MET A 208 -4.23 10.64 -1.61
C MET A 208 -4.71 12.04 -1.27
N CYS A 209 -4.77 12.36 0.02
CA CYS A 209 -5.00 13.72 0.49
C CYS A 209 -3.67 14.48 0.63
N LEU A 210 -3.46 15.51 -0.19
CA LEU A 210 -2.20 16.26 -0.26
C LEU A 210 -2.44 17.75 -0.01
N THR A 211 -1.49 18.41 0.64
CA THR A 211 -1.53 19.88 0.84
C THR A 211 -1.33 20.65 -0.47
N ALA A 212 -0.59 20.06 -1.41
CA ALA A 212 -0.36 20.60 -2.75
C ALA A 212 -0.47 19.46 -3.79
N PRO A 213 -1.67 19.17 -4.31
CA PRO A 213 -1.82 18.21 -5.38
C PRO A 213 -1.03 18.62 -6.62
N THR A 214 -0.47 17.62 -7.28
CA THR A 214 0.21 17.76 -8.56
C THR A 214 -0.82 17.77 -9.69
N ALA A 215 -0.70 18.74 -10.59
CA ALA A 215 -1.44 18.72 -11.85
C ALA A 215 -0.68 17.82 -12.83
N TYR A 216 -1.25 16.64 -13.12
CA TYR A 216 -0.68 15.73 -14.10
C TYR A 216 -0.98 16.18 -15.53
N THR A 217 -0.03 15.94 -16.43
CA THR A 217 -0.08 16.38 -17.83
C THR A 217 -0.54 15.27 -18.77
N LYS A 218 -0.41 14.00 -18.37
CA LYS A 218 -0.87 12.82 -19.11
C LYS A 218 -2.15 12.25 -18.51
N LYS A 219 -2.93 11.58 -19.35
CA LYS A 219 -4.20 10.94 -19.00
C LYS A 219 -4.02 9.46 -18.70
N LEU A 220 -5.02 8.84 -18.08
CA LEU A 220 -5.08 7.40 -17.89
C LEU A 220 -4.98 6.69 -19.25
N GLY A 221 -4.07 5.72 -19.34
CA GLY A 221 -3.80 4.99 -20.58
C GLY A 221 -2.65 5.54 -21.43
N ASP A 222 -2.19 6.77 -21.17
CA ASP A 222 -1.03 7.31 -21.87
C ASP A 222 0.25 6.57 -21.45
N SER A 223 1.23 6.52 -22.35
CA SER A 223 2.54 5.96 -22.02
C SER A 223 3.29 6.85 -21.04
N CYS A 224 3.94 6.24 -20.08
CA CYS A 224 4.81 6.90 -19.11
C CYS A 224 6.11 6.14 -18.95
N ALA A 225 7.11 6.82 -18.41
CA ALA A 225 8.34 6.20 -17.97
C ALA A 225 8.48 6.33 -16.46
N ASP A 226 9.03 5.30 -15.79
CA ASP A 226 9.32 5.35 -14.36
C ASP A 226 10.17 6.59 -14.03
N PRO A 227 9.63 7.52 -13.23
CA PRO A 227 10.36 8.70 -12.80
C PRO A 227 11.29 8.43 -11.62
N SER A 228 11.71 7.19 -11.34
CA SER A 228 12.84 6.91 -10.43
C SER A 228 14.13 7.67 -10.79
N THR A 229 14.15 8.35 -11.95
CA THR A 229 15.18 9.32 -12.37
C THR A 229 14.77 10.81 -12.33
N SER A 230 13.52 11.17 -12.02
CA SER A 230 13.02 12.56 -11.99
C SER A 230 11.85 12.78 -11.02
N THR A 231 12.13 13.24 -9.79
CA THR A 231 11.11 13.57 -8.79
C THR A 231 10.70 15.05 -8.85
N PRO A 232 9.40 15.41 -8.72
CA PRO A 232 8.20 14.60 -8.93
C PRO A 232 7.79 14.58 -10.42
N SER A 233 7.31 13.42 -10.90
CA SER A 233 6.79 13.35 -12.27
C SER A 233 5.48 14.11 -12.37
N THR A 234 5.49 15.17 -13.19
CA THR A 234 4.27 15.88 -13.58
C THR A 234 3.55 15.16 -14.73
N GLU A 235 4.02 13.97 -15.13
CA GLU A 235 3.38 13.20 -16.19
C GLU A 235 2.08 12.56 -15.68
N CYS A 236 2.18 11.62 -14.74
CA CYS A 236 1.08 10.85 -14.15
C CYS A 236 1.62 9.88 -13.09
N GLU A 237 0.73 9.14 -12.42
CA GLU A 237 1.10 7.94 -11.64
C GLU A 237 1.39 6.77 -12.57
N CYS A 238 2.68 6.47 -12.78
CA CYS A 238 3.10 5.50 -13.79
C CYS A 238 3.08 4.07 -13.24
N ASN A 239 2.20 3.21 -13.78
CA ASN A 239 2.26 1.77 -13.54
C ASN A 239 3.23 1.15 -14.56
N THR A 240 4.41 0.74 -14.10
CA THR A 240 5.50 0.27 -14.95
C THR A 240 5.51 -1.25 -15.08
N VAL A 241 6.13 -1.76 -16.14
CA VAL A 241 6.38 -3.21 -16.33
C VAL A 241 7.21 -3.76 -15.17
N GLY A 242 8.20 -3.00 -14.68
CA GLY A 242 9.08 -3.46 -13.62
C GLY A 242 10.02 -4.61 -14.04
N GLY A 243 10.65 -5.24 -13.05
CA GLY A 243 11.53 -6.38 -13.24
C GLY A 243 12.87 -6.06 -13.93
N THR A 244 13.44 -7.05 -14.61
CA THR A 244 14.77 -6.99 -15.25
C THR A 244 14.72 -6.81 -16.77
N SER A 245 13.52 -6.71 -17.35
CA SER A 245 13.34 -6.59 -18.79
C SER A 245 13.88 -5.27 -19.35
N ALA A 246 14.10 -5.21 -20.67
CA ALA A 246 14.46 -3.96 -21.35
C ALA A 246 13.35 -2.89 -21.27
N ASP A 247 12.11 -3.30 -20.96
CA ASP A 247 10.94 -2.44 -20.86
C ASP A 247 10.60 -2.05 -19.42
N LYS A 248 11.42 -2.41 -18.42
CA LYS A 248 11.12 -2.21 -16.99
C LYS A 248 10.74 -0.78 -16.58
N LEU A 249 11.23 0.21 -17.34
CA LEU A 249 10.92 1.63 -17.10
C LEU A 249 9.71 2.11 -17.89
N LYS A 250 9.19 1.34 -18.84
CA LYS A 250 7.99 1.69 -19.60
C LYS A 250 6.76 1.33 -18.78
N GLY A 251 5.74 2.17 -18.88
CA GLY A 251 4.51 1.97 -18.15
C GLY A 251 3.32 2.68 -18.79
N VAL A 252 2.19 2.55 -18.12
CA VAL A 252 0.95 3.23 -18.45
C VAL A 252 0.53 4.12 -17.29
N CYS A 253 0.12 5.35 -17.61
CA CYS A 253 -0.49 6.23 -16.64
C CYS A 253 -1.72 5.57 -16.04
N SER A 254 -1.72 5.42 -14.72
CA SER A 254 -2.76 4.75 -13.95
C SER A 254 -3.61 5.75 -13.18
N HIS A 255 -4.73 5.27 -12.65
CA HIS A 255 -5.64 6.07 -11.84
C HIS A 255 -6.24 5.15 -10.76
N GLN A 256 -6.16 5.57 -9.50
CA GLN A 256 -6.83 4.91 -8.39
C GLN A 256 -8.34 5.17 -8.46
N CYS A 257 -9.13 4.21 -8.00
CA CYS A 257 -10.58 4.30 -8.06
C CYS A 257 -11.22 3.51 -6.91
N ILE A 258 -12.52 3.69 -6.70
CA ILE A 258 -13.31 2.89 -5.76
C ILE A 258 -14.25 2.01 -6.57
N THR A 259 -14.16 0.70 -6.42
CA THR A 259 -14.91 -0.27 -7.25
C THR A 259 -16.43 -0.08 -7.15
N GLY A 260 -17.10 -0.44 -8.25
CA GLY A 260 -18.53 -0.23 -8.45
C GLY A 260 -18.82 0.83 -9.54
N ALA A 261 -20.10 1.10 -9.78
CA ALA A 261 -20.52 1.95 -10.90
C ALA A 261 -19.94 3.39 -10.85
N ALA A 262 -19.74 3.94 -9.66
CA ALA A 262 -19.14 5.26 -9.50
C ALA A 262 -17.65 5.25 -9.89
N GLY A 263 -16.90 4.21 -9.50
CA GLY A 263 -15.51 4.03 -9.92
C GLY A 263 -15.36 3.82 -11.42
N ASP A 264 -16.25 3.02 -12.01
CA ASP A 264 -16.27 2.82 -13.47
C ASP A 264 -16.48 4.16 -14.20
N ALA A 265 -17.35 5.02 -13.68
CA ALA A 265 -17.54 6.36 -14.24
C ALA A 265 -16.30 7.25 -14.09
N VAL A 266 -15.59 7.17 -12.96
CA VAL A 266 -14.31 7.88 -12.75
C VAL A 266 -13.26 7.40 -13.76
N CYS A 267 -13.08 6.08 -13.90
CA CYS A 267 -12.14 5.50 -14.84
C CYS A 267 -12.46 5.85 -16.29
N ALA A 268 -13.74 5.78 -16.68
CA ALA A 268 -14.18 6.15 -18.01
C ALA A 268 -13.92 7.64 -18.31
N ALA A 269 -14.09 8.53 -17.34
CA ALA A 269 -13.83 9.96 -17.49
C ALA A 269 -12.34 10.33 -17.47
N ALA A 270 -11.51 9.56 -16.76
CA ALA A 270 -10.07 9.79 -16.66
C ALA A 270 -9.30 9.28 -17.89
N GLY A 271 -9.84 8.23 -18.54
CA GLY A 271 -9.22 7.55 -19.67
C GLY A 271 -9.26 8.34 -20.99
N THR A 272 -8.52 7.84 -21.96
CA THR A 272 -8.69 8.24 -23.37
C THR A 272 -10.04 7.72 -23.89
N ASP A 273 -10.80 8.59 -24.58
CA ASP A 273 -12.27 8.56 -24.80
C ASP A 273 -12.88 7.28 -25.45
N THR A 274 -12.09 6.24 -25.76
CA THR A 274 -12.53 5.06 -26.53
C THR A 274 -12.31 3.72 -25.85
N ALA A 275 -11.63 3.66 -24.70
CA ALA A 275 -11.15 2.39 -24.15
C ALA A 275 -12.13 1.71 -23.16
N GLY A 276 -13.12 2.44 -22.62
CA GLY A 276 -14.08 1.87 -21.67
C GLY A 276 -13.43 1.37 -20.38
N TRP A 277 -12.46 2.13 -19.86
CA TRP A 277 -11.75 1.82 -18.60
C TRP A 277 -12.72 1.55 -17.45
N LYS A 278 -12.40 0.54 -16.64
CA LYS A 278 -13.20 0.14 -15.48
C LYS A 278 -12.38 0.11 -14.22
N CYS A 279 -13.03 0.32 -13.10
CA CYS A 279 -12.41 0.17 -11.80
C CYS A 279 -12.40 -1.28 -11.37
N THR A 280 -11.22 -1.82 -11.07
CA THR A 280 -11.08 -3.19 -10.58
C THR A 280 -9.98 -3.31 -9.53
N THR A 281 -10.16 -4.25 -8.61
CA THR A 281 -9.13 -4.65 -7.65
C THR A 281 -8.25 -5.79 -8.17
N LYS A 282 -8.55 -6.32 -9.37
CA LYS A 282 -7.85 -7.48 -9.97
C LYS A 282 -7.78 -8.68 -9.01
N LEU A 283 -8.87 -8.94 -8.29
CA LEU A 283 -8.97 -10.11 -7.41
C LEU A 283 -8.97 -11.39 -8.26
N PRO A 284 -8.09 -12.37 -8.00
CA PRO A 284 -7.97 -13.53 -8.85
C PRO A 284 -9.15 -14.50 -8.64
N THR A 285 -9.57 -15.16 -9.71
CA THR A 285 -10.62 -16.20 -9.62
C THR A 285 -10.09 -17.51 -9.03
N LYS A 286 -8.77 -17.67 -8.97
CA LYS A 286 -8.09 -18.83 -8.39
C LYS A 286 -6.91 -18.43 -7.49
N ASP A 287 -6.65 -19.21 -6.46
CA ASP A 287 -5.45 -19.07 -5.63
C ASP A 287 -4.19 -19.61 -6.35
N SER A 288 -3.03 -19.51 -5.71
CA SER A 288 -1.75 -20.03 -6.24
C SER A 288 -1.71 -21.55 -6.41
N LYS A 289 -2.67 -22.29 -5.82
CA LYS A 289 -2.83 -23.75 -5.93
C LYS A 289 -3.91 -24.14 -6.97
N GLY A 290 -4.56 -23.17 -7.60
CA GLY A 290 -5.60 -23.36 -8.60
C GLY A 290 -7.01 -23.59 -8.02
N ASN A 291 -7.20 -23.48 -6.70
CA ASN A 291 -8.53 -23.55 -6.09
C ASN A 291 -9.32 -22.27 -6.37
N ALA A 292 -10.65 -22.36 -6.37
CA ALA A 292 -11.50 -21.17 -6.53
C ALA A 292 -11.25 -20.16 -5.39
N ALA A 293 -11.08 -18.89 -5.77
CA ALA A 293 -10.78 -17.78 -4.87
C ALA A 293 -11.95 -16.79 -4.80
N PHE A 294 -11.97 -15.79 -5.67
CA PHE A 294 -13.03 -14.78 -5.74
C PHE A 294 -14.03 -15.08 -6.84
N THR A 295 -15.32 -14.90 -6.54
CA THR A 295 -16.41 -15.22 -7.49
C THR A 295 -16.97 -13.98 -8.19
N LYS A 296 -16.72 -12.78 -7.64
CA LYS A 296 -17.12 -11.50 -8.23
C LYS A 296 -16.26 -10.35 -7.74
N GLN A 297 -16.31 -9.23 -8.46
CA GLN A 297 -15.73 -7.97 -8.01
C GLN A 297 -16.45 -7.50 -6.75
N ILE A 298 -15.67 -7.15 -5.72
CA ILE A 298 -16.19 -6.56 -4.49
C ILE A 298 -16.29 -5.04 -4.73
N ASP A 299 -17.47 -4.48 -4.49
CA ASP A 299 -17.75 -3.03 -4.60
C ASP A 299 -17.23 -2.26 -3.38
N ASN A 300 -17.02 -0.95 -3.55
CA ASN A 300 -16.59 -0.03 -2.49
C ASN A 300 -15.21 -0.38 -1.88
N VAL A 301 -14.31 -0.90 -2.70
CA VAL A 301 -12.92 -1.25 -2.39
C VAL A 301 -12.00 -0.38 -3.23
N ALA A 302 -10.86 0.05 -2.69
CA ALA A 302 -9.82 0.73 -3.46
C ALA A 302 -9.28 -0.21 -4.55
N GLY A 303 -9.28 0.28 -5.78
CA GLY A 303 -8.81 -0.44 -6.96
C GLY A 303 -8.09 0.48 -7.92
N THR A 304 -7.78 -0.05 -9.09
CA THR A 304 -7.13 0.70 -10.16
C THR A 304 -7.96 0.64 -11.43
N CYS A 305 -7.92 1.71 -12.19
CA CYS A 305 -8.52 1.72 -13.51
C CYS A 305 -7.74 0.79 -14.45
N ALA A 306 -8.43 -0.17 -15.05
CA ALA A 306 -7.87 -1.12 -15.99
C ALA A 306 -8.67 -1.15 -17.30
N LEU A 307 -7.97 -1.47 -18.39
CA LEU A 307 -8.58 -1.63 -19.72
C LEU A 307 -9.22 -3.03 -19.81
N PRO A 308 -10.54 -3.14 -19.98
CA PRO A 308 -11.18 -4.44 -20.19
C PRO A 308 -10.72 -5.08 -21.50
N CYS A 309 -10.67 -6.40 -21.53
CA CYS A 309 -10.36 -7.18 -22.72
C CYS A 309 -11.23 -8.42 -22.80
N LYS A 310 -11.35 -9.01 -23.98
CA LYS A 310 -11.96 -10.32 -24.23
C LYS A 310 -10.94 -11.31 -24.77
N VAL A 311 -9.94 -10.81 -25.49
CA VAL A 311 -8.83 -11.57 -26.06
C VAL A 311 -7.53 -10.77 -25.96
N ALA A 312 -6.38 -11.43 -26.06
CA ALA A 312 -5.07 -10.77 -26.03
C ALA A 312 -4.90 -9.68 -27.12
N ALA A 313 -5.58 -9.84 -28.26
CA ALA A 313 -5.56 -8.85 -29.34
C ALA A 313 -6.10 -7.47 -28.90
N ASP A 314 -7.04 -7.43 -27.93
CA ASP A 314 -7.59 -6.18 -27.41
C ASP A 314 -6.53 -5.35 -26.67
N CYS A 315 -5.52 -6.00 -26.10
CA CYS A 315 -4.40 -5.37 -25.39
C CYS A 315 -3.23 -4.98 -26.29
N THR A 316 -3.28 -5.38 -27.57
CA THR A 316 -2.18 -5.15 -28.52
C THR A 316 -2.03 -3.67 -28.87
N ALA A 317 -3.14 -2.94 -29.01
CA ALA A 317 -3.10 -1.50 -29.30
C ALA A 317 -2.38 -0.72 -28.18
N LEU A 318 -2.70 -1.03 -26.91
CA LEU A 318 -2.03 -0.43 -25.77
C LEU A 318 -0.54 -0.82 -25.74
N SER A 319 -0.22 -2.10 -25.84
CA SER A 319 1.18 -2.59 -25.91
C SER A 319 2.01 -1.88 -26.97
N THR A 320 1.42 -1.65 -28.16
CA THR A 320 2.07 -0.96 -29.28
C THR A 320 2.31 0.51 -28.95
N SER A 321 1.32 1.20 -28.37
CA SER A 321 1.44 2.60 -27.97
C SER A 321 2.48 2.83 -26.87
N LEU A 322 2.67 1.84 -26.00
CA LEU A 322 3.69 1.82 -24.95
C LEU A 322 5.08 1.42 -25.49
N GLY A 323 5.14 0.85 -26.71
CA GLY A 323 6.37 0.35 -27.31
C GLY A 323 6.96 -0.85 -26.56
N LEU A 324 6.11 -1.72 -25.99
CA LEU A 324 6.57 -2.92 -25.27
C LEU A 324 7.07 -3.98 -26.25
N SER A 325 8.18 -4.63 -25.89
CA SER A 325 8.73 -5.80 -26.59
C SER A 325 7.96 -7.08 -26.28
N THR A 326 7.41 -7.19 -25.06
CA THR A 326 6.46 -8.24 -24.67
C THR A 326 5.05 -7.66 -24.66
N PRO A 327 4.10 -8.23 -25.43
CA PRO A 327 2.71 -7.75 -25.41
C PRO A 327 2.05 -7.96 -24.05
N MET A 328 1.17 -7.04 -23.68
CA MET A 328 0.24 -7.19 -22.57
C MET A 328 -0.66 -8.41 -22.76
N THR A 329 -0.97 -9.09 -21.67
CA THR A 329 -1.86 -10.25 -21.64
C THR A 329 -3.29 -9.81 -21.29
N CYS A 330 -4.27 -10.58 -21.75
CA CYS A 330 -5.65 -10.45 -21.29
C CYS A 330 -5.91 -11.50 -20.22
N GLU A 331 -6.05 -11.07 -18.97
CA GLU A 331 -6.15 -11.97 -17.82
C GLU A 331 -7.51 -11.86 -17.14
N GLU A 332 -8.02 -12.99 -16.63
CA GLU A 332 -9.32 -13.10 -16.00
C GLU A 332 -9.24 -12.90 -14.48
N PHE A 333 -10.12 -12.04 -13.97
CA PHE A 333 -10.28 -11.71 -12.56
C PHE A 333 -11.75 -11.78 -12.15
N ALA A 334 -12.00 -11.77 -10.84
CA ALA A 334 -13.32 -11.63 -10.27
C ALA A 334 -13.85 -10.22 -10.58
N GLY A 335 -14.54 -10.07 -11.71
CA GLY A 335 -14.95 -8.79 -12.27
C GLY A 335 -14.85 -8.70 -13.80
N GLY A 336 -14.19 -9.67 -14.44
CA GLY A 336 -14.00 -9.74 -15.88
C GLY A 336 -12.53 -9.88 -16.25
N SER A 337 -12.24 -9.74 -17.55
CA SER A 337 -10.88 -9.80 -18.06
C SER A 337 -10.32 -8.42 -18.35
N PHE A 338 -9.05 -8.21 -18.00
CA PHE A 338 -8.36 -6.92 -18.10
C PHE A 338 -6.95 -7.08 -18.68
N CYS A 339 -6.49 -6.05 -19.39
CA CYS A 339 -5.13 -6.01 -19.89
C CYS A 339 -4.12 -5.85 -18.73
N GLN A 340 -3.14 -6.73 -18.67
CA GLN A 340 -2.05 -6.70 -17.70
C GLN A 340 -0.73 -6.37 -18.37
N LEU A 341 0.07 -5.55 -17.69
CA LEU A 341 1.47 -5.36 -18.09
C LEU A 341 2.21 -6.70 -17.89
N PRO A 342 3.17 -7.02 -18.77
CA PRO A 342 3.98 -8.24 -18.69
C PRO A 342 4.91 -8.26 -17.47
#